data_AF-A0A9W4UGR4-F1
#
_entry.id   AF-A0A9W4UGR4-F1
#
_cell.length_a   1.000
_cell.length_b   1.000
_cell.length_c   1.000
_cell.angle_alpha   90.00
_cell.angle_beta   90.00
_cell.angle_gamma   90.00
#
_symmetry.space_group_name_H-M   'P 1'
#
loop_
_entity.id
_entity.type
_entity.pdbx_description
1 polymer ?
#
loop_
_entity_poly.entity_id
_entity_poly.type
_entity_poly.pdbx_seq_one_letter_code
_entity_poly.pdbx_strand_id
1 'polypeptide(L)'
;MSLYYFWRNALFSPIEIEYTTTSPEKTIPKRIIGMKITINDHGDSGYRPLPTPTTRFQSDIPSPSQISPDPAQSLLIAESQSRRIQKDLIILCSFPDNTTLTWRPTWFPPLPPNNTTGLWTLHNPPQVVTDALPRVTGQVYSLMTRRMRKNGDRAAAYIQNESDWQRYCEVNGVPTSFLNEQMIAFMRLGLEKDGNDAPKAPPAWPRYPEPQLYRYILPGSSIKNLPRKFRCVDPEYPPDGERIVVYPDGALEVCWAKDVEKGVPMLPIGKHWSYVPWTAQQEESSQPRVLRLHL
;
A
#
# COMPACT_ATOMS: atom_id res chain seq x y z
N MET A 1 -23.82 -12.36 -34.00
CA MET A 1 -25.28 -12.34 -33.78
C MET A 1 -25.53 -13.08 -32.47
N SER A 2 -25.48 -12.40 -31.32
CA SER A 2 -26.56 -11.64 -30.66
C SER A 2 -27.73 -12.49 -30.16
N LEU A 3 -27.82 -12.63 -28.82
CA LEU A 3 -28.99 -12.53 -27.94
C LEU A 3 -28.60 -13.17 -26.59
N TYR A 4 -28.17 -12.42 -25.56
CA TYR A 4 -28.94 -11.62 -24.59
C TYR A 4 -30.18 -12.35 -24.02
N TYR A 5 -30.15 -12.75 -22.74
CA TYR A 5 -30.92 -12.11 -21.64
C TYR A 5 -30.87 -12.88 -20.29
N PHE A 6 -31.07 -12.10 -19.21
CA PHE A 6 -31.54 -12.42 -17.84
C PHE A 6 -30.58 -12.97 -16.76
N TRP A 7 -30.13 -12.08 -15.86
CA TRP A 7 -30.68 -11.94 -14.50
C TRP A 7 -30.24 -10.60 -13.86
N ARG A 8 -31.18 -9.86 -13.26
CA ARG A 8 -30.99 -8.55 -12.61
C ARG A 8 -31.74 -8.55 -11.27
N ASN A 9 -31.09 -7.98 -10.25
CA ASN A 9 -31.62 -7.39 -9.00
C ASN A 9 -32.20 -8.29 -7.89
N ALA A 10 -31.46 -8.36 -6.78
CA ALA A 10 -32.00 -8.36 -5.41
C ALA A 10 -31.15 -7.35 -4.60
N LEU A 11 -31.70 -6.16 -4.32
CA LEU A 11 -32.26 -5.76 -3.02
C LEU A 11 -31.18 -5.47 -1.95
N PHE A 12 -30.79 -4.19 -1.85
CA PHE A 12 -30.40 -3.58 -0.58
C PHE A 12 -31.04 -2.19 -0.54
N SER A 13 -32.10 -2.04 0.24
CA SER A 13 -32.60 -0.74 0.69
C SER A 13 -31.85 -0.35 1.96
N PRO A 14 -31.34 0.89 2.09
CA PRO A 14 -30.82 1.37 3.35
C PRO A 14 -31.96 1.60 4.36
N ILE A 15 -31.74 1.19 5.60
CA ILE A 15 -32.59 1.52 6.75
C ILE A 15 -32.19 2.92 7.21
N GLU A 16 -33.06 3.91 7.04
CA GLU A 16 -32.92 5.20 7.72
C GLU A 16 -33.57 5.11 9.10
N ILE A 17 -32.80 5.50 10.12
CA ILE A 17 -33.28 5.65 11.50
C ILE A 17 -33.47 7.15 11.73
N GLU A 18 -34.71 7.61 11.72
CA GLU A 18 -35.07 8.95 12.23
C GLU A 18 -35.12 8.92 13.76
N TYR A 19 -34.47 9.90 14.39
CA TYR A 19 -34.60 10.15 15.83
C TYR A 19 -35.70 11.18 16.04
N THR A 20 -36.82 10.74 16.64
CA THR A 20 -37.87 11.65 17.09
C THR A 20 -37.60 12.07 18.53
N THR A 21 -37.30 13.34 18.76
CA THR A 21 -37.23 13.92 20.11
C THR A 21 -38.64 14.03 20.67
N THR A 22 -39.01 13.22 21.66
CA THR A 22 -40.25 13.41 22.43
C THR A 22 -39.99 13.41 23.94
N SER A 23 -40.46 14.49 24.56
CA SER A 23 -40.59 14.72 25.99
C SER A 23 -41.49 13.65 26.66
N PRO A 24 -41.32 13.31 27.95
CA PRO A 24 -42.01 12.18 28.53
C PRO A 24 -43.40 12.58 29.03
N GLU A 25 -44.43 11.88 28.58
CA GLU A 25 -45.59 11.59 29.43
C GLU A 25 -46.27 10.29 29.03
N LYS A 26 -46.67 9.53 30.05
CA LYS A 26 -47.18 8.15 30.01
C LYS A 26 -48.46 8.03 29.17
N THR A 27 -48.65 6.89 28.51
CA THR A 27 -49.73 5.88 28.78
C THR A 27 -49.88 4.90 27.57
N ILE A 28 -49.88 3.59 27.86
CA ILE A 28 -50.27 2.44 27.00
C ILE A 28 -51.74 2.08 27.35
N PRO A 29 -52.62 1.43 26.53
CA PRO A 29 -52.45 0.70 25.24
C PRO A 29 -53.51 0.99 24.15
N LYS A 30 -53.29 0.52 22.91
CA LYS A 30 -54.15 -0.49 22.22
C LYS A 30 -53.70 -0.78 20.78
N ARG A 31 -53.88 -2.05 20.44
CA ARG A 31 -53.62 -2.76 19.19
C ARG A 31 -54.71 -2.41 18.16
N ILE A 32 -54.36 -1.89 16.98
CA ILE A 32 -55.21 -1.92 15.77
C ILE A 32 -54.33 -2.22 14.55
N ILE A 33 -54.80 -3.21 13.79
CA ILE A 33 -54.31 -3.70 12.50
C ILE A 33 -54.84 -2.77 11.41
N GLY A 34 -54.00 -2.36 10.46
CA GLY A 34 -54.43 -1.63 9.27
C GLY A 34 -53.28 -0.92 8.56
N MET A 35 -52.49 -1.67 7.79
CA MET A 35 -51.44 -1.10 6.95
C MET A 35 -52.07 -0.67 5.61
N LYS A 36 -52.24 0.65 5.43
CA LYS A 36 -52.63 1.28 4.17
C LYS A 36 -51.41 2.01 3.61
N ILE A 37 -50.75 1.42 2.62
CA ILE A 37 -49.60 2.03 1.94
C ILE A 37 -50.16 3.01 0.90
N THR A 38 -49.82 4.29 1.08
CA THR A 38 -50.04 5.33 0.07
C THR A 38 -48.66 5.80 -0.36
N ILE A 39 -48.32 5.64 -1.64
CA ILE A 39 -47.05 6.08 -2.22
C ILE A 39 -47.28 7.49 -2.74
N ASN A 40 -46.58 8.48 -2.17
CA ASN A 40 -46.49 9.82 -2.74
C ASN A 40 -45.08 9.99 -3.32
N ASP A 41 -45.03 10.25 -4.62
CA ASP A 41 -43.83 10.39 -5.43
C ASP A 41 -43.52 11.90 -5.59
N HIS A 42 -42.55 12.40 -4.82
CA HIS A 42 -41.86 13.67 -5.02
C HIS A 42 -40.48 13.48 -4.36
N GLY A 43 -39.33 13.55 -5.03
CA GLY A 43 -38.89 14.55 -6.00
C GLY A 43 -37.72 15.30 -5.36
N ASP A 44 -36.54 15.21 -5.99
CA ASP A 44 -35.36 16.08 -5.81
C ASP A 44 -34.41 15.79 -4.62
N SER A 45 -33.43 14.88 -4.83
CA SER A 45 -32.20 14.81 -4.02
C SER A 45 -31.02 15.38 -4.82
N GLY A 46 -30.72 16.66 -4.60
CA GLY A 46 -29.54 17.32 -5.13
C GLY A 46 -28.25 16.80 -4.50
N TYR A 47 -27.69 15.72 -5.04
CA TYR A 47 -26.30 15.34 -4.79
C TYR A 47 -25.39 16.17 -5.71
N ARG A 48 -24.68 17.16 -5.15
CA ARG A 48 -23.51 17.75 -5.81
C ARG A 48 -22.32 16.80 -5.62
N PRO A 49 -21.78 16.17 -6.67
CA PRO A 49 -20.51 15.47 -6.55
C PRO A 49 -19.42 16.48 -6.19
N LEU A 50 -18.63 16.15 -5.17
CA LEU A 50 -17.40 16.88 -4.85
C LEU A 50 -16.48 16.88 -6.08
N PRO A 51 -15.80 17.99 -6.39
CA PRO A 51 -14.90 18.04 -7.53
C PRO A 51 -13.78 17.02 -7.33
N THR A 52 -13.72 16.03 -8.21
CA THR A 52 -12.56 15.16 -8.36
C THR A 52 -11.36 16.06 -8.64
N PRO A 53 -10.27 16.00 -7.84
CA PRO A 53 -9.08 16.76 -8.14
C PRO A 53 -8.49 16.20 -9.44
N THR A 54 -8.79 16.84 -10.56
CA THR A 54 -8.10 16.65 -11.84
C THR A 54 -6.74 17.34 -11.73
N THR A 55 -5.89 16.86 -10.82
CA THR A 55 -4.49 17.23 -10.83
C THR A 55 -3.87 16.41 -11.94
N ARG A 56 -3.77 17.02 -13.12
CA ARG A 56 -3.03 16.52 -14.26
C ARG A 56 -1.54 16.56 -13.90
N PHE A 57 -1.09 15.63 -13.06
CA PHE A 57 0.31 15.28 -12.96
C PHE A 57 0.68 14.65 -14.29
N GLN A 58 1.09 15.46 -15.27
CA GLN A 58 1.97 14.97 -16.32
C GLN A 58 3.24 14.54 -15.59
N SER A 59 3.31 13.24 -15.34
CA SER A 59 4.41 12.62 -14.63
C SER A 59 5.65 12.71 -15.50
N ASP A 60 6.58 13.59 -15.15
CA ASP A 60 7.99 13.52 -15.56
C ASP A 60 8.64 12.30 -14.91
N ILE A 61 8.01 11.13 -15.05
CA ILE A 61 8.46 9.86 -14.56
C ILE A 61 9.13 9.15 -15.74
N PRO A 62 10.46 8.98 -15.73
CA PRO A 62 11.19 7.97 -16.44
C PRO A 62 10.39 6.70 -16.57
N SER A 63 9.94 6.48 -17.80
CA SER A 63 9.62 5.15 -18.26
C SER A 63 10.80 4.24 -17.92
N PRO A 64 10.58 2.98 -17.50
CA PRO A 64 11.64 2.00 -17.26
C PRO A 64 12.68 1.90 -18.39
N SER A 65 12.32 2.31 -19.61
CA SER A 65 13.20 2.44 -20.77
C SER A 65 14.29 3.52 -20.66
N GLN A 66 14.25 4.39 -19.64
CA GLN A 66 15.26 5.42 -19.39
C GLN A 66 16.35 4.97 -18.39
N ILE A 67 16.26 3.75 -17.84
CA ILE A 67 17.31 3.20 -17.00
C ILE A 67 18.51 2.88 -17.90
N SER A 68 19.63 3.58 -17.70
CA SER A 68 20.89 3.31 -18.40
C SER A 68 21.27 1.83 -18.28
N PRO A 69 21.73 1.18 -19.37
CA PRO A 69 22.13 -0.23 -19.35
C PRO A 69 23.33 -0.52 -18.45
N ASP A 70 24.11 0.51 -18.09
CA ASP A 70 25.17 0.44 -17.08
C ASP A 70 24.87 1.45 -15.95
N PRO A 71 24.08 1.04 -14.94
CA PRO A 71 23.78 1.89 -13.80
C PRO A 71 24.99 1.93 -12.86
N ALA A 72 26.00 2.71 -13.22
CA ALA A 72 27.08 3.01 -12.28
C ALA A 72 26.46 3.58 -10.98
N GLN A 73 26.88 3.07 -9.82
CA GLN A 73 26.40 3.49 -8.49
C GLN A 73 26.45 5.02 -8.29
N SER A 74 27.35 5.71 -9.00
CA SER A 74 27.51 7.15 -9.02
C SER A 74 26.33 7.92 -9.65
N LEU A 75 25.69 7.38 -10.69
CA LEU A 75 24.51 8.00 -11.33
C LEU A 75 23.27 7.91 -10.42
N LEU A 76 23.16 6.80 -9.68
CA LEU A 76 22.11 6.60 -8.66
C LEU A 76 22.13 7.67 -7.56
N ILE A 77 23.31 8.16 -7.17
CA ILE A 77 23.43 9.20 -6.15
C ILE A 77 23.02 10.57 -6.69
N ALA A 78 23.18 10.81 -7.99
CA ALA A 78 22.92 12.11 -8.59
C ALA A 78 21.42 12.41 -8.75
N GLU A 79 20.59 11.41 -9.10
CA GLU A 79 19.18 11.63 -9.44
C GLU A 79 18.20 11.21 -8.34
N SER A 80 17.38 12.15 -7.85
CA SER A 80 16.34 11.88 -6.84
C SER A 80 15.32 10.83 -7.29
N GLN A 81 15.01 10.81 -8.57
CA GLN A 81 13.99 9.95 -9.15
C GLN A 81 14.42 8.51 -9.33
N SER A 82 15.65 8.29 -9.82
CA SER A 82 16.26 6.98 -9.94
C SER A 82 16.32 6.29 -8.57
N ARG A 83 16.63 7.03 -7.49
CA ARG A 83 16.53 6.52 -6.10
C ARG A 83 15.12 6.13 -5.70
N ARG A 84 14.10 6.91 -6.10
CA ARG A 84 12.70 6.58 -5.79
C ARG A 84 12.28 5.28 -6.46
N ILE A 85 12.55 5.14 -7.75
CA ILE A 85 12.23 3.92 -8.52
C ILE A 85 12.94 2.71 -7.90
N GLN A 86 14.24 2.84 -7.59
CA GLN A 86 15.00 1.75 -6.96
C GLN A 86 14.39 1.33 -5.62
N LYS A 87 14.03 2.31 -4.78
CA LYS A 87 13.38 2.06 -3.49
C LYS A 87 12.03 1.38 -3.65
N ASP A 88 11.19 1.84 -4.57
CA ASP A 88 9.89 1.22 -4.85
C ASP A 88 10.07 -0.23 -5.32
N LEU A 89 11.08 -0.51 -6.17
CA LEU A 89 11.42 -1.87 -6.60
C LEU A 89 11.86 -2.76 -5.44
N ILE A 90 12.71 -2.27 -4.53
CA ILE A 90 13.14 -3.04 -3.36
C ILE A 90 11.95 -3.36 -2.45
N ILE A 91 11.06 -2.39 -2.22
CA ILE A 91 9.84 -2.58 -1.44
C ILE A 91 8.98 -3.68 -2.07
N LEU A 92 8.65 -3.58 -3.36
CA LEU A 92 7.85 -4.58 -4.06
C LEU A 92 8.50 -5.97 -4.02
N CYS A 93 9.80 -6.04 -4.31
CA CYS A 93 10.56 -7.29 -4.32
C CYS A 93 10.77 -7.90 -2.93
N SER A 94 10.50 -7.14 -1.85
CA SER A 94 10.55 -7.65 -0.48
C SER A 94 9.35 -8.53 -0.11
N PHE A 95 8.25 -8.43 -0.87
CA PHE A 95 7.07 -9.26 -0.67
C PHE A 95 7.19 -10.61 -1.38
N PRO A 96 6.52 -11.67 -0.87
CA PRO A 96 6.39 -12.93 -1.58
C PRO A 96 5.75 -12.78 -2.97
N ASP A 97 6.08 -13.69 -3.86
CA ASP A 97 5.31 -13.87 -5.10
C ASP A 97 3.85 -14.20 -4.76
N ASN A 98 2.92 -13.78 -5.62
CA ASN A 98 1.49 -13.92 -5.43
C ASN A 98 0.94 -13.17 -4.20
N THR A 99 1.60 -12.07 -3.79
CA THR A 99 1.07 -11.19 -2.72
C THR A 99 0.09 -10.19 -3.30
N THR A 100 -1.12 -10.12 -2.75
CA THR A 100 -2.09 -9.07 -3.09
C THR A 100 -1.72 -7.77 -2.39
N LEU A 101 -1.56 -6.71 -3.16
CA LEU A 101 -1.15 -5.39 -2.72
C LEU A 101 -2.25 -4.36 -3.02
N THR A 102 -2.34 -3.39 -2.13
CA THR A 102 -3.17 -2.18 -2.18
C THR A 102 -2.37 -0.96 -2.61
N TRP A 103 -1.06 -0.98 -2.37
CA TRP A 103 -0.15 0.06 -2.83
C TRP A 103 0.39 -0.26 -4.21
N ARG A 104 0.52 0.80 -5.03
CA ARG A 104 1.11 0.73 -6.36
C ARG A 104 2.07 1.91 -6.53
N PRO A 105 3.27 1.71 -7.07
CA PRO A 105 4.15 2.83 -7.35
C PRO A 105 3.52 3.81 -8.34
N THR A 106 3.75 5.10 -8.13
CA THR A 106 3.16 6.17 -8.96
C THR A 106 3.60 6.16 -10.42
N TRP A 107 4.68 5.44 -10.71
CA TRP A 107 5.20 5.24 -12.06
C TRP A 107 4.58 4.06 -12.80
N PHE A 108 3.73 3.27 -12.15
CA PHE A 108 2.91 2.31 -12.88
C PHE A 108 1.80 3.04 -13.63
N PRO A 109 1.36 2.53 -14.80
CA PRO A 109 0.15 3.02 -15.47
C PRO A 109 -1.04 3.01 -14.50
N PRO A 110 -2.03 3.91 -14.65
CA PRO A 110 -3.28 3.82 -13.88
C PRO A 110 -3.91 2.43 -13.99
N LEU A 111 -4.67 2.02 -12.96
CA LEU A 111 -5.40 0.76 -13.05
C LEU A 111 -6.44 0.84 -14.17
N PRO A 112 -6.70 -0.28 -14.87
CA PRO A 112 -7.82 -0.36 -15.79
C PRO A 112 -9.13 0.04 -15.10
N PRO A 113 -10.06 0.73 -15.79
CA PRO A 113 -11.26 1.31 -15.18
C PRO A 113 -12.22 0.27 -14.59
N ASN A 114 -12.05 -1.01 -14.92
CA ASN A 114 -12.82 -2.12 -14.36
C ASN A 114 -12.26 -2.61 -13.00
N ASN A 115 -11.08 -2.16 -12.56
CA ASN A 115 -10.55 -2.50 -11.23
C ASN A 115 -10.93 -1.44 -10.20
N THR A 116 -12.12 -1.59 -9.63
CA THR A 116 -12.67 -0.69 -8.61
C THR A 116 -12.05 -0.88 -7.22
N THR A 117 -11.46 -2.05 -6.97
CA THR A 117 -10.89 -2.39 -5.65
C THR A 117 -9.54 -1.70 -5.43
N GLY A 118 -8.84 -1.36 -6.51
CA GLY A 118 -7.46 -0.87 -6.46
C GLY A 118 -6.43 -1.93 -6.07
N LEU A 119 -6.86 -3.19 -5.86
CA LEU A 119 -5.99 -4.31 -5.51
C LEU A 119 -5.34 -4.89 -6.77
N TRP A 120 -4.10 -5.33 -6.62
CA TRP A 120 -3.39 -6.09 -7.66
C TRP A 120 -2.50 -7.16 -7.02
N THR A 121 -2.29 -8.28 -7.71
CA THR A 121 -1.46 -9.36 -7.18
C THR A 121 -0.07 -9.30 -7.78
N LEU A 122 0.96 -9.09 -6.95
CA LEU A 122 2.35 -9.07 -7.39
C LEU A 122 2.76 -10.46 -7.90
N HIS A 123 3.00 -10.57 -9.21
CA HIS A 123 3.57 -11.75 -9.83
C HIS A 123 4.94 -11.51 -10.45
N ASN A 124 5.74 -12.57 -10.52
CA ASN A 124 6.98 -12.59 -11.27
C ASN A 124 6.75 -12.94 -12.74
N PRO A 125 7.49 -12.31 -13.68
CA PRO A 125 7.61 -12.86 -15.03
C PRO A 125 8.33 -14.22 -14.99
N PRO A 126 8.15 -15.09 -16.01
CA PRO A 126 8.62 -16.48 -15.96
C PRO A 126 10.14 -16.63 -15.75
N GLN A 127 10.92 -15.66 -16.22
CA GLN A 127 12.37 -15.57 -16.12
C GLN A 127 12.89 -14.98 -14.80
N VAL A 128 12.01 -14.60 -13.86
CA VAL A 128 12.38 -14.08 -12.55
C VAL A 128 11.97 -15.05 -11.46
N VAL A 129 12.81 -15.14 -10.42
CA VAL A 129 12.52 -15.93 -9.23
C VAL A 129 12.58 -15.08 -7.98
N THR A 130 11.76 -15.49 -7.00
CA THR A 130 11.83 -14.97 -5.63
C THR A 130 13.01 -15.60 -4.92
N ASP A 131 13.86 -14.76 -4.35
CA ASP A 131 15.09 -15.17 -3.67
C ASP A 131 15.04 -14.70 -2.21
N ALA A 132 15.51 -15.52 -1.28
CA ALA A 132 15.52 -15.15 0.13
C ALA A 132 16.78 -14.34 0.44
N LEU A 133 16.63 -13.19 1.09
CA LEU A 133 17.77 -12.49 1.66
C LEU A 133 18.30 -13.27 2.89
N PRO A 134 19.60 -13.14 3.22
CA PRO A 134 20.14 -13.75 4.43
C PRO A 134 19.36 -13.30 5.67
N ARG A 135 19.15 -14.23 6.61
CA ARG A 135 18.38 -13.97 7.83
C ARG A 135 19.29 -13.52 8.98
N VAL A 136 18.84 -12.53 9.74
CA VAL A 136 19.44 -12.22 11.05
C VAL A 136 18.86 -13.17 12.11
N THR A 137 19.68 -13.60 13.08
CA THR A 137 19.23 -14.41 14.22
C THR A 137 18.07 -13.71 14.94
N GLY A 138 16.99 -14.45 15.22
CA GLY A 138 15.78 -13.93 15.86
C GLY A 138 14.76 -13.28 14.91
N GLN A 139 15.07 -13.17 13.62
CA GLN A 139 14.12 -12.68 12.63
C GLN A 139 13.07 -13.74 12.29
N VAL A 140 11.80 -13.45 12.61
CA VAL A 140 10.67 -14.38 12.42
C VAL A 140 10.31 -14.57 10.94
N TYR A 141 10.57 -13.55 10.10
CA TYR A 141 10.13 -13.54 8.70
C TYR A 141 11.32 -13.48 7.75
N SER A 142 11.31 -14.35 6.74
CA SER A 142 12.22 -14.25 5.59
C SER A 142 11.90 -12.98 4.82
N LEU A 143 12.88 -12.08 4.69
CA LEU A 143 12.81 -11.02 3.69
C LEU A 143 13.23 -11.59 2.34
N MET A 144 12.56 -11.10 1.30
CA MET A 144 12.74 -11.60 -0.06
C MET A 144 13.36 -10.53 -0.94
N THR A 145 13.84 -10.96 -2.08
CA THR A 145 14.25 -10.11 -3.20
C THR A 145 13.90 -10.85 -4.49
N ARG A 146 14.34 -10.32 -5.63
CA ARG A 146 14.21 -10.94 -6.94
C ARG A 146 15.56 -11.08 -7.62
N ARG A 147 15.66 -12.08 -8.49
CA ARG A 147 16.78 -12.25 -9.40
C ARG A 147 16.31 -12.91 -10.69
N MET A 148 17.11 -12.77 -11.74
CA MET A 148 16.92 -13.57 -12.94
C MET A 148 17.09 -15.06 -12.61
N ARG A 149 16.27 -15.87 -13.25
CA ARG A 149 16.29 -17.33 -13.19
C ARG A 149 17.62 -17.84 -13.73
N LYS A 150 18.13 -18.89 -13.10
CA LYS A 150 19.34 -19.63 -13.47
C LYS A 150 19.00 -21.07 -13.79
N ASN A 151 19.90 -21.76 -14.51
CA ASN A 151 19.77 -23.18 -14.75
C ASN A 151 19.69 -23.94 -13.41
N GLY A 152 18.68 -24.80 -13.27
CA GLY A 152 18.40 -25.55 -12.04
C GLY A 152 17.36 -24.92 -11.12
N ASP A 153 16.94 -23.67 -11.35
CA ASP A 153 15.81 -23.10 -10.62
C ASP A 153 14.50 -23.84 -10.97
N ARG A 154 13.64 -24.04 -9.97
CA ARG A 154 12.30 -24.62 -10.16
C ARG A 154 11.46 -23.78 -11.11
N ALA A 155 10.79 -24.39 -12.08
CA ALA A 155 9.87 -23.72 -13.01
C ALA A 155 8.87 -22.79 -12.31
N ALA A 156 8.48 -21.70 -12.98
CA ALA A 156 7.50 -20.74 -12.46
C ALA A 156 6.16 -21.43 -12.16
N ALA A 157 5.55 -21.11 -11.01
CA ALA A 157 4.35 -21.78 -10.56
C ALA A 157 3.07 -21.22 -11.20
N TYR A 158 2.98 -19.89 -11.34
CA TYR A 158 1.76 -19.19 -11.75
C TYR A 158 1.84 -18.66 -13.19
N ILE A 159 2.84 -17.82 -13.48
CA ILE A 159 3.07 -17.26 -14.81
C ILE A 159 4.19 -18.06 -15.47
N GLN A 160 3.85 -18.96 -16.38
CA GLN A 160 4.78 -19.99 -16.86
C GLN A 160 5.55 -19.58 -18.11
N ASN A 161 4.98 -18.67 -18.90
CA ASN A 161 5.53 -18.22 -20.16
C ASN A 161 5.27 -16.72 -20.40
N GLU A 162 5.87 -16.17 -21.45
CA GLU A 162 5.79 -14.74 -21.78
C GLU A 162 4.37 -14.30 -22.17
N SER A 163 3.57 -15.20 -22.76
CA SER A 163 2.18 -14.89 -23.11
C SER A 163 1.31 -14.74 -21.86
N ASP A 164 1.50 -15.60 -20.85
CA ASP A 164 0.85 -15.46 -19.55
C ASP A 164 1.23 -14.12 -18.88
N TRP A 165 2.50 -13.74 -19.00
CA TRP A 165 3.01 -12.48 -18.45
C TRP A 165 2.36 -11.27 -19.12
N GLN A 166 2.32 -11.24 -20.45
CA GLN A 166 1.66 -10.17 -21.21
C GLN A 166 0.19 -10.04 -20.83
N ARG A 167 -0.53 -11.17 -20.71
CA ARG A 167 -1.94 -11.17 -20.30
C ARG A 167 -2.11 -10.63 -18.88
N TYR A 168 -1.26 -11.05 -17.94
CA TYR A 168 -1.27 -10.54 -16.58
C TYR A 168 -1.05 -9.02 -16.55
N CYS A 169 -0.06 -8.54 -17.32
CA CYS A 169 0.26 -7.13 -17.46
C CYS A 169 -0.93 -6.31 -18.01
N GLU A 170 -1.60 -6.81 -19.04
CA GLU A 170 -2.79 -6.17 -19.62
C GLU A 170 -3.93 -6.06 -18.59
N VAL A 171 -4.25 -7.15 -17.90
CA VAL A 171 -5.36 -7.20 -16.93
C VAL A 171 -5.10 -6.32 -15.71
N ASN A 172 -3.85 -6.25 -15.23
CA ASN A 172 -3.49 -5.52 -14.01
C ASN A 172 -2.88 -4.13 -14.30
N GLY A 173 -2.78 -3.75 -15.58
CA GLY A 173 -2.13 -2.53 -16.03
C GLY A 173 -0.64 -2.45 -15.72
N VAL A 174 0.02 -3.56 -15.40
CA VAL A 174 1.46 -3.61 -15.04
C VAL A 174 2.30 -3.48 -16.31
N PRO A 175 3.39 -2.68 -16.33
CA PRO A 175 4.27 -2.61 -17.50
C PRO A 175 4.81 -3.99 -17.86
N THR A 176 4.82 -4.35 -19.15
CA THR A 176 5.41 -5.62 -19.61
C THR A 176 6.91 -5.71 -19.33
N SER A 177 7.59 -4.56 -19.26
CA SER A 177 9.00 -4.44 -18.86
C SER A 177 9.24 -4.53 -17.35
N PHE A 178 8.19 -4.60 -16.53
CA PHE A 178 8.34 -4.71 -15.08
C PHE A 178 9.12 -5.98 -14.71
N LEU A 179 10.15 -5.82 -13.86
CA LEU A 179 11.09 -6.89 -13.48
C LEU A 179 11.86 -7.51 -14.66
N ASN A 180 12.12 -6.75 -15.73
CA ASN A 180 13.11 -7.14 -16.73
C ASN A 180 14.53 -7.18 -16.13
N GLU A 181 15.49 -7.66 -16.90
CA GLU A 181 16.88 -7.81 -16.46
C GLU A 181 17.49 -6.50 -15.94
N GLN A 182 17.24 -5.38 -16.61
CA GLN A 182 17.75 -4.07 -16.20
C GLN A 182 17.16 -3.62 -14.86
N MET A 183 15.85 -3.76 -14.66
CA MET A 183 15.19 -3.41 -13.40
C MET A 183 15.65 -4.30 -12.25
N ILE A 184 15.86 -5.60 -12.51
CA ILE A 184 16.40 -6.53 -11.51
C ILE A 184 17.83 -6.14 -11.13
N ALA A 185 18.70 -5.87 -12.11
CA ALA A 185 20.06 -5.39 -11.84
C ALA A 185 20.03 -4.08 -11.04
N PHE A 186 19.21 -3.12 -11.48
CA PHE A 186 19.05 -1.82 -10.85
C PHE A 186 18.55 -1.92 -9.39
N MET A 187 17.54 -2.75 -9.14
CA MET A 187 17.04 -3.03 -7.79
C MET A 187 18.15 -3.63 -6.91
N ARG A 188 18.93 -4.57 -7.44
CA ARG A 188 20.00 -5.26 -6.69
C ARG A 188 21.16 -4.36 -6.33
N LEU A 189 21.44 -3.30 -7.08
CA LEU A 189 22.43 -2.28 -6.71
C LEU A 189 22.08 -1.50 -5.44
N GLY A 190 20.79 -1.42 -5.11
CA GLY A 190 20.31 -0.75 -3.91
C GLY A 190 20.24 -1.65 -2.68
N LEU A 191 20.53 -2.96 -2.83
CA LEU A 191 20.65 -3.86 -1.68
C LEU A 191 21.99 -3.62 -1.00
N GLU A 192 21.99 -3.60 0.33
CA GLU A 192 23.25 -3.63 1.08
C GLU A 192 23.99 -4.92 0.77
N LYS A 193 25.31 -4.81 0.62
CA LYS A 193 26.18 -5.94 0.34
C LYS A 193 27.19 -6.13 1.47
N ASP A 194 27.65 -7.37 1.64
CA ASP A 194 28.76 -7.68 2.51
C ASP A 194 30.11 -7.43 1.80
N GLY A 195 31.22 -7.76 2.48
CA GLY A 195 32.56 -7.60 1.91
C GLY A 195 32.85 -8.46 0.67
N ASN A 196 31.97 -9.41 0.33
CA ASN A 196 32.08 -10.32 -0.82
C ASN A 196 31.10 -9.97 -1.94
N ASP A 197 30.51 -8.77 -1.93
CA ASP A 197 29.48 -8.32 -2.89
C ASP A 197 28.17 -9.15 -2.84
N ALA A 198 27.99 -10.00 -1.82
CA ALA A 198 26.74 -10.74 -1.63
C ALA A 198 25.72 -9.86 -0.89
N PRO A 199 24.40 -9.97 -1.17
CA PRO A 199 23.39 -9.24 -0.40
C PRO A 199 23.51 -9.55 1.09
N LYS A 200 23.65 -8.50 1.90
CA LYS A 200 23.73 -8.59 3.35
C LYS A 200 22.34 -8.85 3.94
N ALA A 201 22.31 -9.49 5.11
CA ALA A 201 21.07 -9.60 5.87
C ALA A 201 20.52 -8.19 6.19
N PRO A 202 19.28 -7.88 5.80
CA PRO A 202 18.65 -6.62 6.15
C PRO A 202 18.56 -6.47 7.67
N PRO A 203 18.68 -5.26 8.22
CA PRO A 203 18.46 -5.06 9.65
C PRO A 203 17.05 -5.49 10.04
N ALA A 204 16.88 -5.99 11.26
CA ALA A 204 15.57 -6.42 11.76
C ALA A 204 14.56 -5.25 11.80
N TRP A 205 15.05 -4.03 11.92
CA TRP A 205 14.30 -2.77 12.05
C TRP A 205 15.04 -1.62 11.36
N PRO A 206 14.34 -0.56 10.90
CA PRO A 206 12.88 -0.41 10.88
C PRO A 206 12.20 -1.10 9.68
N ARG A 207 10.90 -1.37 9.82
CA ARG A 207 10.02 -1.83 8.74
C ARG A 207 8.96 -0.76 8.45
N TYR A 208 8.46 -0.75 7.22
CA TYR A 208 7.43 0.19 6.81
C TYR A 208 6.11 -0.53 6.53
N PRO A 209 4.98 -0.01 7.01
CA PRO A 209 3.69 -0.60 6.70
C PRO A 209 3.33 -0.28 5.25
N GLU A 210 2.64 -1.20 4.60
CA GLU A 210 2.11 -0.97 3.26
C GLU A 210 1.17 0.25 3.22
N PRO A 211 1.37 1.22 2.31
CA PRO A 211 0.42 2.28 2.05
C PRO A 211 -0.94 1.72 1.58
N GLN A 212 -2.01 2.52 1.65
CA GLN A 212 -3.35 2.14 1.17
C GLN A 212 -3.91 3.25 0.30
N LEU A 213 -5.03 3.02 -0.41
CA LEU A 213 -5.69 4.08 -1.17
C LEU A 213 -6.23 5.23 -0.30
N TYR A 214 -6.35 5.01 1.01
CA TYR A 214 -6.82 5.96 2.00
C TYR A 214 -5.83 6.03 3.18
N ARG A 215 -5.83 7.15 3.90
CA ARG A 215 -5.05 7.25 5.13
C ARG A 215 -5.65 6.38 6.24
N TYR A 216 -4.82 5.83 7.12
CA TYR A 216 -5.26 4.98 8.23
C TYR A 216 -4.41 5.14 9.48
N ILE A 217 -4.96 4.81 10.64
CA ILE A 217 -4.24 4.79 11.92
C ILE A 217 -3.58 3.42 12.08
N LEU A 218 -2.27 3.42 12.32
CA LEU A 218 -1.49 2.21 12.58
C LEU A 218 -1.71 1.76 14.04
N PRO A 219 -1.95 0.48 14.35
CA PRO A 219 -2.12 0.04 15.74
C PRO A 219 -0.87 0.30 16.60
N GLY A 220 -1.06 0.70 17.87
CA GLY A 220 0.04 0.96 18.80
C GLY A 220 1.01 -0.23 19.00
N SER A 221 0.50 -1.46 18.92
CA SER A 221 1.32 -2.69 18.96
C SER A 221 2.33 -2.82 17.81
N SER A 222 2.15 -2.05 16.73
CA SER A 222 3.02 -2.01 15.55
C SER A 222 4.13 -0.97 15.64
N ILE A 223 4.13 -0.08 16.62
CA ILE A 223 5.12 1.01 16.76
C ILE A 223 6.54 0.47 16.93
N LYS A 224 6.70 -0.67 17.60
CA LYS A 224 7.99 -1.36 17.75
C LYS A 224 8.66 -1.65 16.39
N ASN A 225 7.85 -1.73 15.33
CA ASN A 225 8.32 -2.02 13.99
C ASN A 225 8.86 -0.81 13.24
N LEU A 226 8.58 0.41 13.73
CA LEU A 226 8.88 1.65 13.04
C LEU A 226 10.26 2.23 13.41
N PRO A 227 10.75 3.23 12.62
CA PRO A 227 11.93 4.01 12.98
C PRO A 227 11.85 4.62 14.38
N ARG A 228 13.02 4.82 15.01
CA ARG A 228 13.12 5.28 16.42
C ARG A 228 12.33 6.56 16.71
N LYS A 229 12.27 7.52 15.78
CA LYS A 229 11.49 8.76 15.95
C LYS A 229 10.00 8.53 16.21
N PHE A 230 9.43 7.41 15.78
CA PHE A 230 8.02 7.11 16.00
C PHE A 230 7.77 6.34 17.30
N ARG A 231 8.83 5.88 17.97
CA ARG A 231 8.74 5.14 19.24
C ARG A 231 8.47 6.03 20.45
N CYS A 232 8.46 7.35 20.28
CA CYS A 232 8.02 8.28 21.31
C CYS A 232 6.49 8.28 21.49
N VAL A 233 5.74 7.77 20.50
CA VAL A 233 4.28 7.67 20.58
C VAL A 233 3.92 6.51 21.52
N ASP A 234 3.03 6.80 22.48
CA ASP A 234 2.55 5.83 23.46
C ASP A 234 1.84 4.65 22.76
N PRO A 235 2.32 3.40 22.89
CA PRO A 235 1.69 2.25 22.23
C PRO A 235 0.31 1.87 22.77
N GLU A 236 -0.09 2.39 23.94
CA GLU A 236 -1.43 2.18 24.48
C GLU A 236 -2.48 3.04 23.79
N TYR A 237 -2.08 4.07 23.04
CA TYR A 237 -2.98 5.01 22.37
C TYR A 237 -4.06 5.54 23.33
N PRO A 238 -3.67 6.30 24.38
CA PRO A 238 -4.65 6.89 25.28
C PRO A 238 -5.64 7.76 24.48
N PRO A 239 -6.90 7.94 24.94
CA PRO A 239 -7.97 8.57 24.16
C PRO A 239 -7.58 9.92 23.52
N ASP A 240 -6.83 10.76 24.24
CA ASP A 240 -6.38 12.08 23.76
C ASP A 240 -4.90 12.10 23.31
N GLY A 241 -4.30 10.93 23.13
CA GLY A 241 -2.88 10.76 22.81
C GLY A 241 -2.54 11.00 21.33
N GLU A 242 -1.26 10.84 21.03
CA GLU A 242 -0.76 10.82 19.66
C GLU A 242 -1.10 9.49 18.96
N ARG A 243 -1.21 9.53 17.63
CA ARG A 243 -1.49 8.43 16.72
C ARG A 243 -0.51 8.48 15.56
N ILE A 244 -0.14 7.33 15.02
CA ILE A 244 0.64 7.27 13.79
C ILE A 244 -0.31 7.06 12.63
N VAL A 245 -0.39 8.05 11.75
CA VAL A 245 -1.20 8.01 10.54
C VAL A 245 -0.32 7.66 9.35
N VAL A 246 -0.75 6.66 8.59
CA VAL A 246 -0.13 6.25 7.34
C VAL A 246 -0.93 6.84 6.20
N TYR A 247 -0.29 7.59 5.30
CA TYR A 247 -0.93 8.19 4.14
C TYR A 247 -0.81 7.32 2.88
N PRO A 248 -1.63 7.57 1.83
CA PRO A 248 -1.59 6.78 0.60
C PRO A 248 -0.27 6.76 -0.16
N ASP A 249 0.53 7.81 -0.01
CA ASP A 249 1.88 7.93 -0.58
C ASP A 249 2.95 7.20 0.24
N GLY A 250 2.56 6.63 1.40
CA GLY A 250 3.43 5.96 2.36
C GLY A 250 4.08 6.87 3.39
N ALA A 251 3.71 8.16 3.44
CA ALA A 251 4.15 9.04 4.50
C ALA A 251 3.60 8.59 5.86
N LEU A 252 4.40 8.76 6.90
CA LEU A 252 4.06 8.49 8.29
C LEU A 252 4.08 9.81 9.06
N GLU A 253 2.96 10.18 9.64
CA GLU A 253 2.85 11.37 10.49
C GLU A 253 2.37 11.01 11.89
N VAL A 254 2.81 11.79 12.87
CA VAL A 254 2.29 11.75 14.24
C VAL A 254 1.20 12.82 14.34
N CYS A 255 -0.02 12.41 14.64
CA CYS A 255 -1.18 13.30 14.75
C CYS A 255 -1.87 13.10 16.10
N TRP A 256 -2.55 14.13 16.62
CA TRP A 256 -3.36 13.97 17.82
C TRP A 256 -4.64 13.19 17.51
N ALA A 257 -5.06 12.31 18.43
CA ALA A 257 -6.25 11.46 18.29
C ALA A 257 -7.50 12.25 17.90
N LYS A 258 -7.75 13.38 18.59
CA LYS A 258 -8.88 14.28 18.34
C LYS A 258 -8.97 14.79 16.89
N ASP A 259 -7.84 14.87 16.18
CA ASP A 259 -7.75 15.41 14.83
C ASP A 259 -7.99 14.33 13.75
N VAL A 260 -7.87 13.05 14.10
CA VAL A 260 -7.83 11.95 13.11
C VAL A 260 -8.83 10.82 13.37
N GLU A 261 -9.23 10.55 14.60
CA GLU A 261 -10.14 9.44 14.90
C GLU A 261 -11.53 9.63 14.30
N LYS A 262 -11.91 10.87 13.98
CA LYS A 262 -13.10 11.15 13.15
C LYS A 262 -12.77 10.91 11.68
N GLY A 263 -13.14 9.74 11.17
CA GLY A 263 -13.14 9.44 9.74
C GLY A 263 -11.84 8.85 9.20
N VAL A 264 -10.83 8.60 10.04
CA VAL A 264 -9.67 7.77 9.68
C VAL A 264 -9.83 6.40 10.33
N PRO A 265 -9.97 5.32 9.55
CA PRO A 265 -10.12 3.99 10.12
C PRO A 265 -8.81 3.57 10.81
N MET A 266 -8.94 2.97 11.99
CA MET A 266 -7.87 2.16 12.57
C MET A 266 -7.92 0.78 11.90
N LEU A 267 -6.87 0.41 11.18
CA LEU A 267 -6.87 -0.84 10.44
C LEU A 267 -6.38 -2.01 11.33
N PRO A 268 -6.96 -3.22 11.17
CA PRO A 268 -6.59 -4.38 11.97
C PRO A 268 -5.12 -4.78 11.76
N ILE A 269 -4.60 -5.47 12.79
CA ILE A 269 -3.27 -6.09 12.80
C ILE A 269 -3.23 -7.16 11.70
N GLY A 270 -2.54 -6.89 10.59
CA GLY A 270 -2.42 -7.87 9.49
C GLY A 270 -1.74 -7.39 8.22
N LYS A 271 -1.07 -6.23 8.24
CA LYS A 271 -0.52 -5.64 7.02
C LYS A 271 0.81 -6.22 6.60
N HIS A 272 1.06 -6.17 5.30
CA HIS A 272 2.37 -6.44 4.74
C HIS A 272 3.35 -5.35 5.21
N TRP A 273 4.49 -5.80 5.75
CA TRP A 273 5.58 -4.93 6.16
C TRP A 273 6.70 -5.08 5.15
N SER A 274 7.07 -3.98 4.52
CA SER A 274 8.18 -3.98 3.57
C SER A 274 9.48 -3.66 4.27
N TYR A 275 10.54 -4.21 3.70
CA TYR A 275 11.89 -3.77 3.95
C TYR A 275 12.20 -2.56 3.07
N VAL A 276 12.79 -1.54 3.67
CA VAL A 276 13.38 -0.41 2.96
C VAL A 276 14.85 -0.39 3.37
N PRO A 277 15.82 -0.45 2.43
CA PRO A 277 17.22 -0.28 2.76
C PRO A 277 17.37 1.10 3.36
N TRP A 278 17.78 1.11 4.61
CA TRP A 278 17.89 2.32 5.39
C TRP A 278 19.36 2.59 5.57
N THR A 279 19.88 3.63 4.91
CA THR A 279 21.27 3.98 5.11
C THR A 279 21.47 4.51 6.53
N ALA A 280 22.68 4.36 7.09
CA ALA A 280 23.00 4.94 8.40
C ALA A 280 22.68 6.45 8.45
N GLN A 281 22.86 7.18 7.33
CA GLN A 281 22.53 8.59 7.18
C GLN A 281 21.01 8.86 7.23
N GLN A 282 20.21 7.97 6.63
CA GLN A 282 18.75 8.02 6.79
C GLN A 282 18.35 7.75 8.25
N GLU A 283 19.10 6.92 8.99
CA GLU A 283 18.83 6.62 10.41
C GLU A 283 19.15 7.82 11.27
N GLU A 284 20.30 8.43 11.03
CA GLU A 284 20.76 9.65 11.67
C GLU A 284 19.80 10.82 11.44
N SER A 285 19.38 11.07 10.19
CA SER A 285 18.39 12.10 9.87
C SER A 285 16.99 11.84 10.47
N SER A 286 16.73 10.61 10.88
CA SER A 286 15.49 10.21 11.57
C SER A 286 15.66 10.03 13.07
N GLN A 287 16.78 10.46 13.65
CA GLN A 287 16.88 10.61 15.09
C GLN A 287 16.02 11.80 15.54
N PRO A 288 15.29 11.70 16.67
CA PRO A 288 14.61 12.84 17.24
C PRO A 288 15.65 13.94 17.49
N ARG A 289 15.40 15.17 16.98
CA ARG A 289 16.25 16.32 17.27
C ARG A 289 16.23 16.54 18.78
N VAL A 290 17.30 16.16 19.47
CA VAL A 290 17.49 16.49 20.88
C VAL A 290 17.75 17.99 20.96
N LEU A 291 16.70 18.78 21.16
CA LEU A 291 16.83 20.19 21.50
C LEU A 291 17.42 20.25 22.91
N ARG A 292 18.73 20.51 23.01
CA ARG A 292 19.33 20.92 24.27
C ARG A 292 18.86 22.33 24.55
N LEU A 293 17.89 22.48 25.46
CA LEU A 293 17.54 23.78 26.02
C LEU A 293 18.74 24.22 26.87
N HIS A 294 19.37 25.33 26.48
CA HIS A 294 20.24 26.06 27.39
C HIS A 294 19.34 26.78 28.40
N LEU A 295 19.41 26.34 29.65
CA LEU A 295 18.82 27.00 30.81
C LEU A 295 19.67 28.20 31.21
#